data_AF-A0A354UQV3-F1
#
_entry.id   AF-A0A354UQV3-F1
#
_cell.length_a   1.000
_cell.length_b   1.000
_cell.length_c   1.000
_cell.angle_alpha   90.00
_cell.angle_beta   90.00
_cell.angle_gamma   90.00
#
_symmetry.space_group_name_H-M   'P 1'
#
loop_
_entity.id
_entity.type
_entity.pdbx_description
1 polymer ?
#
loop_
_entity_poly.entity_id
_entity_poly.type
_entity_poly.pdbx_seq_one_letter_code
_entity_poly.pdbx_strand_id
1 'polypeptide(L)'
;MRTALRFSRKQLGIPYALFCALFVVFPLVLIVIYAFTDAAGHFTFANFLDFFSRSANIHVLFTSLGLAVLTTAICLIIAYPVAYILARSSMNKNGVYLLLFILPMWINFVLRTAAMKELLFILDGMGLYSVADD
;
A
#
# COMPACT_ATOMS: atom_id res chain seq x y z
N MET A 1 -36.86 -32.07 -16.98
CA MET A 1 -35.59 -32.34 -16.27
C MET A 1 -35.20 -31.07 -15.53
N ARG A 2 -35.56 -30.95 -14.24
CA ARG A 2 -35.41 -29.71 -13.46
C ARG A 2 -34.01 -29.68 -12.83
N THR A 3 -33.08 -28.94 -13.43
CA THR A 3 -31.77 -28.68 -12.82
C THR A 3 -31.97 -27.67 -11.70
N ALA A 4 -32.27 -28.16 -10.50
CA ALA A 4 -32.23 -27.35 -9.30
C ALA A 4 -30.77 -26.93 -9.07
N LEU A 5 -30.45 -25.68 -9.44
CA LEU A 5 -29.26 -25.00 -8.93
C LEU A 5 -29.40 -24.92 -7.41
N ARG A 6 -28.89 -25.94 -6.70
CA ARG A 6 -28.64 -25.86 -5.26
C ARG A 6 -27.69 -24.70 -5.05
N PHE A 7 -28.18 -23.57 -4.58
CA PHE A 7 -27.35 -22.47 -4.09
C PHE A 7 -26.64 -22.95 -2.81
N SER A 8 -25.48 -23.59 -2.97
CA SER A 8 -24.57 -23.83 -1.85
C SER A 8 -23.76 -22.56 -1.62
N ARG A 9 -23.60 -22.10 -0.38
CA ARG A 9 -22.82 -20.88 -0.03
C ARG A 9 -21.41 -20.87 -0.64
N LYS A 10 -20.86 -22.05 -0.97
CA LYS A 10 -19.57 -22.23 -1.66
C LYS A 10 -19.58 -21.79 -3.12
N GLN A 11 -20.73 -21.85 -3.81
CA GLN A 11 -20.86 -21.44 -5.22
C GLN A 11 -20.94 -19.91 -5.41
N LEU A 12 -21.29 -19.17 -4.35
CA LEU A 12 -21.31 -17.70 -4.39
C LEU A 12 -19.91 -17.09 -4.42
N GLY A 13 -18.90 -17.80 -3.89
CA GLY A 13 -17.50 -17.38 -3.93
C GLY A 13 -16.76 -17.73 -5.21
N ILE A 14 -17.30 -18.61 -6.05
CA ILE A 14 -16.67 -19.06 -7.31
C ILE A 14 -16.43 -17.91 -8.29
N PRO A 15 -17.41 -17.04 -8.62
CA PRO A 15 -17.17 -15.94 -9.56
C PRO A 15 -16.13 -14.94 -9.03
N TYR A 16 -16.11 -14.70 -7.71
CA TYR A 16 -15.11 -13.84 -7.08
C TYR A 16 -13.71 -14.46 -7.11
N ALA A 17 -13.58 -15.75 -6.76
CA ALA A 17 -12.31 -16.45 -6.80
C ALA A 17 -11.75 -16.55 -8.23
N LEU A 18 -12.60 -16.79 -9.23
CA LEU A 18 -12.22 -16.80 -10.64
C LEU A 18 -11.72 -15.42 -11.10
N PHE A 19 -12.42 -14.36 -10.70
CA PHE A 19 -12.00 -12.98 -10.99
C PHE A 19 -10.65 -12.65 -10.34
N CYS A 20 -10.45 -12.97 -9.07
CA CYS A 20 -9.17 -12.80 -8.38
C CYS A 20 -8.05 -13.62 -9.04
N ALA A 21 -8.32 -14.86 -9.44
CA ALA A 21 -7.33 -15.69 -10.13
C ALA A 21 -6.92 -15.07 -11.48
N LEU A 22 -7.89 -14.57 -12.24
CA LEU A 22 -7.63 -14.04 -13.58
C LEU A 22 -6.99 -12.64 -13.57
N PHE A 23 -7.34 -11.77 -12.62
CA PHE A 23 -6.84 -10.38 -12.59
C PHE A 23 -5.75 -10.09 -11.56
N VAL A 24 -5.61 -10.92 -10.53
CA VAL A 24 -4.57 -10.73 -9.50
C VAL A 24 -3.49 -11.80 -9.63
N VAL A 25 -3.88 -13.08 -9.72
CA VAL A 25 -2.89 -14.18 -9.77
C VAL A 25 -2.19 -14.22 -11.13
N PHE A 26 -2.91 -14.04 -12.23
CA PHE A 26 -2.31 -14.03 -13.58
C PHE A 26 -1.16 -13.01 -13.75
N PRO A 27 -1.33 -11.70 -13.48
CA PRO A 27 -0.22 -10.76 -13.62
C PRO A 27 0.92 -11.03 -12.63
N LEU A 28 0.61 -11.58 -11.44
CA LEU A 28 1.64 -11.96 -10.48
C LEU A 28 2.50 -13.11 -11.00
N VAL A 29 1.88 -14.12 -11.63
CA VAL A 29 2.60 -15.21 -12.32
C VAL A 29 3.44 -14.65 -13.47
N LEU A 30 2.93 -13.69 -14.25
CA LEU A 30 3.72 -13.03 -15.29
C LEU A 30 4.95 -12.33 -14.70
N ILE A 31 4.81 -11.57 -13.61
CA ILE A 31 5.94 -10.93 -12.92
C ILE A 31 6.99 -11.97 -12.51
N VAL A 32 6.56 -13.11 -11.98
CA VAL A 32 7.47 -14.20 -11.62
C VAL A 32 8.17 -14.76 -12.85
N ILE A 33 7.45 -15.04 -13.95
CA ILE A 33 8.07 -15.53 -15.19
C ILE A 33 9.09 -14.53 -15.73
N TYR A 34 8.75 -13.24 -15.80
CA TYR A 34 9.67 -12.18 -16.23
C TYR A 34 10.86 -12.01 -15.28
N ALA A 35 10.71 -12.26 -13.98
CA ALA A 35 11.83 -12.22 -13.05
C ALA A 35 12.90 -13.29 -13.38
N PHE A 36 12.48 -14.45 -13.91
CA PHE A 36 13.36 -15.55 -14.29
C PHE A 36 13.69 -15.62 -15.78
N THR A 37 13.16 -14.73 -16.62
CA THR A 37 13.30 -14.79 -18.09
C THR A 37 13.95 -13.52 -18.62
N ASP A 38 14.90 -13.66 -19.55
CA ASP A 38 15.50 -12.51 -20.26
C ASP A 38 14.59 -12.02 -21.41
N ALA A 39 14.87 -10.85 -22.00
CA ALA A 39 14.14 -10.31 -23.14
C ALA A 39 14.07 -11.26 -24.36
N ALA A 40 15.02 -12.23 -24.44
CA ALA A 40 15.08 -13.26 -25.47
C ALA A 40 14.33 -14.57 -25.12
N GLY A 41 13.69 -14.68 -23.95
CA GLY A 41 12.95 -15.88 -23.55
C GLY A 41 13.79 -16.98 -22.89
N HIS A 42 15.07 -16.72 -22.61
CA HIS A 42 15.93 -17.66 -21.91
C HIS A 42 15.78 -17.53 -20.39
N PHE A 43 15.76 -18.67 -19.68
CA PHE A 43 15.81 -18.68 -18.22
C PHE A 43 17.15 -18.13 -17.75
N THR A 44 17.14 -17.02 -17.03
CA THR A 44 18.35 -16.37 -16.51
C THR A 44 18.17 -15.95 -15.06
N PHE A 45 19.24 -16.13 -14.27
CA PHE A 45 19.35 -15.58 -12.92
C PHE A 45 20.02 -14.19 -12.92
N ALA A 46 20.38 -13.66 -14.10
CA ALA A 46 21.04 -12.37 -14.24
C ALA A 46 20.19 -11.22 -13.68
N ASN A 47 18.86 -11.24 -13.87
CA ASN A 47 17.96 -10.21 -13.32
C ASN A 47 18.03 -10.12 -11.78
N PHE A 48 18.17 -11.28 -11.11
CA PHE A 48 18.29 -11.34 -9.66
C PHE A 48 19.68 -10.88 -9.20
N LEU A 49 20.73 -11.32 -9.91
CA LEU A 49 22.11 -10.87 -9.65
C LEU A 49 22.27 -9.36 -9.87
N ASP A 50 21.72 -8.79 -10.93
CA ASP A 50 21.75 -7.35 -11.20
C ASP A 50 21.00 -6.56 -10.13
N PHE A 51 19.88 -7.10 -9.63
CA PHE A 51 19.13 -6.50 -8.55
C PHE A 51 19.95 -6.40 -7.26
N PHE A 52 20.66 -7.47 -6.90
CA PHE A 52 21.54 -7.50 -5.71
C PHE A 52 22.92 -6.87 -5.95
N SER A 53 23.40 -6.78 -7.18
CA SER A 53 24.70 -6.18 -7.49
C SER A 53 24.64 -4.65 -7.56
N ARG A 54 23.46 -4.08 -7.84
CA ARG A 54 23.28 -2.64 -7.94
C ARG A 54 23.00 -2.05 -6.55
N SER A 55 24.00 -1.35 -6.00
CA SER A 55 23.94 -0.71 -4.67
C SER A 55 22.71 0.19 -4.46
N ALA A 56 22.23 0.86 -5.51
CA ALA A 56 21.04 1.69 -5.46
C ALA A 56 19.78 0.90 -5.07
N ASN A 57 19.59 -0.32 -5.59
CA ASN A 57 18.42 -1.15 -5.28
C ASN A 57 18.46 -1.59 -3.81
N ILE A 58 19.63 -2.04 -3.35
CA ILE A 58 19.83 -2.42 -1.94
C ILE A 58 19.57 -1.24 -1.01
N HIS A 59 20.06 -0.05 -1.35
CA HIS A 59 19.83 1.15 -0.55
C HIS A 59 18.34 1.50 -0.46
N VAL A 60 17.61 1.44 -1.57
CA VAL A 60 16.16 1.68 -1.59
C VAL A 60 15.40 0.62 -0.77
N LEU A 61 15.82 -0.65 -0.82
CA LEU A 61 15.21 -1.72 -0.01
C LEU A 61 15.35 -1.44 1.49
N PHE A 62 16.54 -1.13 1.97
CA PHE A 62 16.75 -0.84 3.38
C PHE A 62 16.10 0.47 3.81
N THR A 63 16.11 1.49 2.94
CA THR A 63 15.45 2.78 3.20
C THR A 63 13.93 2.59 3.34
N SER A 64 13.30 1.89 2.41
CA SER A 64 11.85 1.63 2.46
C SER A 64 11.46 0.75 3.64
N LEU A 65 12.26 -0.26 3.98
CA LEU A 65 12.04 -1.10 5.16
C LEU A 65 12.18 -0.30 6.46
N GLY A 66 13.24 0.53 6.58
CA GLY A 66 13.46 1.41 7.71
C GLY A 66 12.32 2.41 7.89
N LEU A 67 11.88 3.04 6.81
CA LEU A 67 10.73 3.94 6.79
C LEU A 67 9.44 3.21 7.21
N ALA A 68 9.18 2.01 6.68
CA ALA A 68 7.98 1.25 7.02
C ALA A 68 7.92 0.89 8.51
N VAL A 69 9.06 0.46 9.09
CA VAL A 69 9.15 0.14 10.52
C VAL A 69 8.98 1.39 11.37
N LEU A 70 9.68 2.48 11.03
CA LEU A 70 9.59 3.73 11.75
C LEU A 70 8.17 4.30 11.73
N THR A 71 7.55 4.36 10.56
CA THR A 71 6.16 4.82 10.40
C THR A 71 5.20 3.93 11.18
N THR A 72 5.35 2.60 11.13
CA THR A 72 4.50 1.69 11.90
C THR A 72 4.64 1.90 13.40
N ALA A 73 5.86 2.06 13.90
CA ALA A 73 6.12 2.32 15.32
C ALA A 73 5.48 3.64 15.77
N ILE A 74 5.69 4.73 15.02
CA ILE A 74 5.09 6.04 15.30
C ILE A 74 3.56 5.95 15.28
N CYS A 75 2.99 5.30 14.26
CA CYS A 75 1.54 5.10 14.15
C CYS A 75 1.00 4.31 15.34
N LEU A 76 1.67 3.26 15.82
CA LEU A 76 1.24 2.50 17.00
C LEU A 76 1.29 3.35 18.27
N ILE A 77 2.37 4.11 18.48
CA ILE A 77 2.54 4.97 19.65
C ILE A 77 1.43 6.02 19.73
N ILE A 78 0.99 6.56 18.58
CA ILE A 78 -0.05 7.59 18.54
C ILE A 78 -1.46 6.97 18.52
N ALA A 79 -1.69 5.95 17.71
CA ALA A 79 -3.02 5.37 17.51
C ALA A 79 -3.49 4.58 18.73
N TYR A 80 -2.59 3.89 19.45
CA TYR A 80 -2.94 3.10 20.63
C TYR A 80 -3.55 3.93 21.77
N PRO A 81 -2.95 5.05 22.24
CA PRO A 81 -3.57 5.88 23.27
C PRO A 81 -4.87 6.54 22.80
N VAL A 82 -4.94 6.93 21.53
CA VAL A 82 -6.17 7.50 20.94
C VAL A 82 -7.30 6.48 20.94
N ALA A 83 -7.04 5.25 20.50
CA ALA A 83 -8.02 4.16 20.51
C ALA A 83 -8.44 3.81 21.94
N TYR A 84 -7.50 3.80 22.90
CA TYR A 84 -7.80 3.53 24.31
C TYR A 84 -8.71 4.59 24.94
N ILE A 85 -8.43 5.88 24.70
CA ILE A 85 -9.26 6.99 25.19
C ILE A 85 -10.64 6.94 24.54
N LEU A 86 -10.72 6.67 23.23
CA LEU A 86 -11.98 6.57 22.50
C LEU A 86 -12.82 5.37 22.96
N ALA A 87 -12.20 4.22 23.24
CA ALA A 87 -12.89 3.03 23.73
C ALA A 87 -13.39 3.18 25.17
N ARG A 88 -12.69 3.96 26.01
CA ARG A 88 -13.03 4.15 27.42
C ARG A 88 -13.94 5.35 27.68
N SER A 89 -14.00 6.32 26.76
CA SER A 89 -14.89 7.47 26.90
C SER A 89 -16.32 7.09 26.49
N SER A 90 -17.18 6.84 27.48
CA SER A 90 -18.63 6.66 27.34
C SER A 90 -19.37 7.96 27.01
N MET A 91 -18.73 8.90 26.33
CA MET A 91 -19.38 10.13 25.91
C MET A 91 -20.14 9.86 24.60
N ASN A 92 -21.43 10.14 24.65
CA ASN A 92 -22.46 10.07 23.61
C ASN A 92 -22.17 10.91 22.32
N LYS A 93 -20.89 11.14 21.99
CA LYS A 93 -20.36 11.87 20.83
C LYS A 93 -19.37 11.04 20.00
N ASN A 94 -19.17 9.76 20.32
CA ASN A 94 -18.24 8.87 19.62
C ASN A 94 -18.45 8.88 18.09
N GLY A 95 -19.68 9.02 17.61
CA GLY A 95 -19.98 9.14 16.18
C GLY A 95 -19.34 10.36 15.51
N VAL A 96 -19.25 11.51 16.17
CA VAL A 96 -18.64 12.73 15.60
C VAL A 96 -17.12 12.60 15.52
N TYR A 97 -16.49 12.04 16.55
CA TYR A 97 -15.04 11.78 16.53
C TYR A 97 -14.67 10.72 15.48
N LEU A 98 -15.41 9.61 15.41
CA LEU A 98 -15.26 8.60 14.37
C LEU A 98 -15.46 9.18 12.97
N LEU A 99 -16.48 10.04 12.78
CA LEU A 99 -16.70 10.74 11.53
C LEU A 99 -15.49 11.62 11.18
N LEU A 100 -14.97 12.41 12.13
CA LEU A 100 -13.79 13.25 11.92
C LEU A 100 -12.52 12.44 11.57
N PHE A 101 -12.38 11.22 12.08
CA PHE A 101 -11.28 10.31 11.71
C PHE A 101 -11.45 9.67 10.34
N ILE A 102 -12.68 9.38 9.92
CA ILE A 102 -12.98 8.77 8.63
C ILE A 102 -13.03 9.83 7.51
N LEU A 103 -13.40 11.08 7.81
CA LEU A 103 -13.41 12.20 6.87
C LEU A 103 -12.08 12.38 6.09
N PRO A 104 -10.89 12.37 6.73
CA PRO A 104 -9.65 12.47 5.97
C PRO A 104 -9.44 11.24 5.07
N MET A 105 -9.90 10.05 5.46
CA MET A 105 -9.84 8.83 4.62
C MET A 105 -10.69 8.97 3.35
N TRP A 106 -11.78 9.74 3.38
CA TRP A 106 -12.65 9.97 2.21
C TRP A 106 -12.04 10.90 1.16
N ILE A 107 -10.98 11.65 1.52
CA ILE A 107 -10.28 12.50 0.55
C ILE A 107 -9.41 11.61 -0.35
N ASN A 108 -9.44 11.88 -1.66
CA ASN A 108 -8.63 11.18 -2.64
C ASN A 108 -7.13 11.24 -2.27
N PHE A 109 -6.47 10.08 -2.22
CA PHE A 109 -5.05 9.96 -1.91
C PHE A 109 -4.17 10.85 -2.81
N VAL A 110 -4.52 10.98 -4.10
CA VAL A 110 -3.78 11.80 -5.08
C VAL A 110 -3.77 13.27 -4.65
N LEU A 111 -4.93 13.83 -4.29
CA LEU A 111 -5.05 15.22 -3.82
C LEU A 111 -4.20 15.45 -2.56
N ARG A 112 -4.20 14.48 -1.63
CA ARG A 112 -3.38 14.56 -0.42
C ARG A 112 -1.89 14.59 -0.76
N THR A 113 -1.43 13.73 -1.66
CA THR A 113 -0.01 13.71 -2.07
C THR A 113 0.40 14.96 -2.82
N ALA A 114 -0.47 15.53 -3.67
CA ALA A 114 -0.22 16.77 -4.38
C ALA A 114 -0.10 17.96 -3.42
N ALA A 115 -1.03 18.09 -2.46
CA ALA A 115 -1.00 19.15 -1.46
C ALA A 115 0.27 19.10 -0.59
N MET A 116 0.75 17.91 -0.22
CA MET A 116 2.01 17.76 0.53
C MET A 116 3.23 18.15 -0.31
N LYS A 117 3.26 17.82 -1.60
CA LYS A 117 4.33 18.25 -2.50
C LYS A 117 4.36 19.76 -2.69
N GLU A 118 3.20 20.38 -2.93
CA GLU A 118 3.08 21.84 -3.05
C GLU A 118 3.51 22.55 -1.76
N LEU A 119 3.09 22.04 -0.59
CA LEU A 119 3.53 22.57 0.70
C LEU A 119 5.06 22.53 0.83
N LEU A 120 5.68 21.41 0.46
CA LEU A 120 7.13 21.26 0.50
C LEU A 120 7.84 22.20 -0.50
N PHE A 121 7.29 22.36 -1.71
CA PHE A 121 7.80 23.27 -2.73
C PHE A 121 7.73 24.74 -2.31
N ILE A 122 6.63 25.15 -1.68
CA ILE A 122 6.48 26.50 -1.12
C ILE A 122 7.52 26.74 -0.01
N LEU A 123 7.78 25.74 0.83
CA LEU A 123 8.80 25.82 1.89
C LEU A 123 10.22 25.94 1.32
N ASP A 124 10.51 25.26 0.22
CA ASP A 124 11.77 25.38 -0.53
C ASP A 124 11.93 26.78 -1.16
N GLY A 125 10.87 27.29 -1.79
CA GLY A 125 10.83 28.66 -2.34
C GLY A 125 11.00 29.78 -1.30
N MET A 126 10.76 29.51 -0.01
CA MET A 126 11.02 30.42 1.11
C MET A 126 12.45 30.31 1.68
N GLY A 127 13.29 29.42 1.15
CA GLY A 127 14.69 29.24 1.54
C GLY A 127 14.91 28.59 2.92
N LEU A 128 13.88 27.96 3.49
CA LEU A 128 13.93 27.33 4.83
C LEU A 128 14.38 25.86 4.80
N TYR A 129 14.44 25.28 3.62
CA TYR A 129 14.87 23.92 3.33
C TYR A 129 15.37 23.95 1.88
N SER A 130 16.57 23.46 1.64
CA SER A 130 17.08 23.25 0.28
C SER A 130 16.85 21.78 -0.04
N VAL A 131 15.92 21.52 -0.97
CA VAL A 131 15.95 20.25 -1.70
C VAL A 131 17.24 20.31 -2.53
N ALA A 132 18.25 19.51 -2.20
CA ALA A 132 19.28 19.23 -3.18
C ALA A 132 18.59 18.41 -4.27
N ASP A 133 18.48 18.99 -5.47
CA ASP A 133 17.95 18.33 -6.66
C ASP A 133 18.81 17.10 -7.01
N ASP A 134 18.45 15.94 -6.46
CA ASP A 134 18.94 14.61 -6.86
C ASP A 134 17.79 13.76 -7.42
#